data_AF-A0A4P6KGQ9-F1
#
_entry.id   AF-A0A4P6KGQ9-F1
#
_cell.length_a   1.000
_cell.length_b   1.000
_cell.length_c   1.000
_cell.angle_alpha   90.00
_cell.angle_beta   90.00
_cell.angle_gamma   90.00
#
_symmetry.space_group_name_H-M   'P 1'
#
loop_
_entity.id
_entity.type
_entity.pdbx_description
1 polymer ?
#
loop_
_entity_poly.entity_id
_entity_poly.type
_entity_poly.pdbx_seq_one_letter_code
_entity_poly.pdbx_strand_id
1 'polypeptide(L)'
;MSGSDLELIPAGTEFTPEQITHYADPDTRSLEQAVLDADVLVSAPHAGAAIPEEVAEFLSPALTRRLQYDFSDVSTAAVVVRWAEIDPRIVAVVNPHPRLIRDPNRAKPADVRADLTAALERVRAAGAWQPVDLTGVDAIRPVTFSFFPILEVPGTDDGIARLVDAFARTAEQGLGVYERTRDALTEMFLANGLERGGSITRLSFHDTMNTTTTREGAVSVARAERDMLPDVVALSNRGDHRGEPRDPADPPTMDGAALRRLADAHRDGFEVADPGAVRLNQPYLGSQEILAAGARFRALAREAGEAGLGLGAVQAEFLREYLLGPEATAQLRDPGSDWVDEDPARVDALAHACKRAWDAFRDGGA
;
A
#
# COMPACT_ATOMS: atom_id res chain seq x y z
N MET A 1 11.86 31.95 6.68
CA MET A 1 10.61 31.17 6.70
C MET A 1 10.89 29.97 7.59
N SER A 2 10.36 29.99 8.82
CA SER A 2 10.65 28.98 9.84
C SER A 2 9.40 28.13 10.06
N GLY A 3 9.56 26.82 9.96
CA GLY A 3 8.51 25.81 10.11
C GLY A 3 8.24 25.18 8.75
N SER A 4 8.73 23.95 8.54
CA SER A 4 8.20 23.13 7.47
C SER A 4 6.78 22.71 7.88
N ASP A 5 5.77 22.94 7.03
CA ASP A 5 4.37 22.49 7.23
C ASP A 5 4.24 20.97 7.02
N LEU A 6 5.25 20.21 7.44
CA LEU A 6 5.20 18.75 7.42
C LEU A 6 4.12 18.28 8.37
N GLU A 7 3.43 17.23 7.97
CA GLU A 7 2.53 16.56 8.88
C GLU A 7 3.33 15.60 9.76
N LEU A 8 3.34 15.86 11.07
CA LEU A 8 4.08 15.05 12.03
C LEU A 8 3.14 14.28 12.96
N ILE A 9 3.52 13.06 13.32
CA ILE A 9 2.87 12.29 14.38
C ILE A 9 3.55 12.67 15.71
N PRO A 10 2.81 13.11 16.74
CA PRO A 10 3.40 13.52 18.01
C PRO A 10 4.32 12.45 18.62
N ALA A 11 5.45 12.87 19.17
CA ALA A 11 6.43 11.95 19.75
C ALA A 11 5.81 11.07 20.85
N GLY A 12 6.13 9.77 20.81
CA GLY A 12 5.62 8.76 21.74
C GLY A 12 4.22 8.26 21.42
N THR A 13 3.62 8.61 20.28
CA THR A 13 2.33 8.06 19.85
C THR A 13 2.47 6.57 19.58
N GLU A 14 1.68 5.76 20.29
CA GLU A 14 1.53 4.33 20.03
C GLU A 14 0.14 4.08 19.45
N PHE A 15 0.08 3.46 18.26
CA PHE A 15 -1.19 3.11 17.63
C PHE A 15 -1.73 1.80 18.20
N THR A 16 -3.05 1.64 18.18
CA THR A 16 -3.72 0.40 18.58
C THR A 16 -4.34 -0.31 17.38
N PRO A 17 -4.57 -1.65 17.44
CA PRO A 17 -5.28 -2.37 16.40
C PRO A 17 -6.64 -1.76 16.02
N GLU A 18 -7.38 -1.24 17.01
CA GLU A 18 -8.70 -0.64 16.81
C GLU A 18 -8.64 0.67 16.03
N GLN A 19 -7.56 1.45 16.17
CA GLN A 19 -7.40 2.71 15.45
C GLN A 19 -7.09 2.51 13.96
N ILE A 20 -6.56 1.35 13.59
CA ILE A 20 -6.08 1.06 12.23
C ILE A 20 -6.92 0.01 11.50
N THR A 21 -7.96 -0.53 12.15
CA THR A 21 -8.85 -1.55 11.59
C THR A 21 -10.22 -0.93 11.33
N HIS A 22 -10.71 -1.06 10.10
CA HIS A 22 -11.95 -0.44 9.65
C HIS A 22 -12.88 -1.50 9.09
N TYR A 23 -14.16 -1.40 9.46
CA TYR A 23 -15.24 -2.29 9.02
C TYR A 23 -16.59 -1.61 9.28
N ALA A 24 -17.65 -2.12 8.67
CA ALA A 24 -18.98 -1.54 8.76
C ALA A 24 -19.59 -1.69 10.17
N ASP A 25 -20.29 -0.64 10.60
CA ASP A 25 -21.09 -0.58 11.82
C ASP A 25 -20.34 -0.90 13.14
N PRO A 26 -19.14 -0.32 13.40
CA PRO A 26 -18.31 -0.68 14.55
C PRO A 26 -18.96 -0.39 15.92
N ASP A 27 -19.97 0.49 15.97
CA ASP A 27 -20.74 0.77 17.18
C ASP A 27 -21.70 -0.38 17.57
N THR A 28 -22.01 -1.28 16.63
CA THR A 28 -23.00 -2.36 16.82
C THR A 28 -22.49 -3.74 16.45
N ARG A 29 -21.37 -3.82 15.73
CA ARG A 29 -20.74 -5.04 15.25
C ARG A 29 -19.35 -5.18 15.88
N SER A 30 -19.02 -6.36 16.40
CA SER A 30 -17.65 -6.64 16.86
C SER A 30 -16.73 -6.97 15.69
N LEU A 31 -15.41 -6.89 15.90
CA LEU A 31 -14.43 -7.29 14.89
C LEU A 31 -14.58 -8.77 14.50
N GLU A 32 -14.88 -9.65 15.46
CA GLU A 32 -15.11 -11.07 15.18
C GLU A 32 -16.34 -11.25 14.27
N GLN A 33 -17.43 -10.53 14.53
CA GLN A 33 -18.59 -10.52 13.64
C GLN A 33 -18.23 -9.92 12.27
N ALA A 34 -17.38 -8.90 12.24
CA ALA A 34 -16.86 -8.30 11.01
C ALA A 34 -16.16 -9.32 10.12
N VAL A 35 -15.21 -10.06 10.70
CA VAL A 35 -14.46 -11.10 10.01
C VAL A 35 -15.36 -12.26 9.58
N LEU A 36 -16.41 -12.59 10.35
CA LEU A 36 -17.31 -13.71 10.02
C LEU A 36 -18.12 -13.51 8.75
N ASP A 37 -18.56 -12.28 8.44
CA ASP A 37 -19.35 -12.02 7.22
C ASP A 37 -18.50 -11.47 6.07
N ALA A 38 -17.20 -11.26 6.29
CA ALA A 38 -16.30 -10.73 5.28
C ALA A 38 -15.61 -11.81 4.45
N ASP A 39 -15.45 -11.53 3.16
CA ASP A 39 -14.72 -12.37 2.20
C ASP A 39 -13.47 -11.67 1.64
N VAL A 40 -13.24 -10.40 2.00
CA VAL A 40 -12.04 -9.64 1.64
C VAL A 40 -11.40 -9.02 2.88
N LEU A 41 -10.11 -9.29 3.06
CA LEU A 41 -9.26 -8.53 3.98
C LEU A 41 -8.37 -7.60 3.15
N VAL A 42 -8.63 -6.30 3.23
CA VAL A 42 -7.92 -5.23 2.53
C VAL A 42 -6.78 -4.72 3.41
N SER A 43 -5.57 -4.63 2.88
CA SER A 43 -4.47 -3.91 3.51
C SER A 43 -4.06 -2.69 2.67
N ALA A 44 -3.82 -1.56 3.33
CA ALA A 44 -3.28 -0.34 2.74
C ALA A 44 -1.90 -0.03 3.37
N PRO A 45 -0.83 -0.75 2.95
CA PRO A 45 0.47 -0.73 3.61
C PRO A 45 1.22 0.61 3.50
N HIS A 46 0.86 1.45 2.54
CA HIS A 46 1.59 2.67 2.21
C HIS A 46 0.77 3.95 2.39
N ALA A 47 -0.39 3.83 3.05
CA ALA A 47 -1.37 4.91 3.13
C ALA A 47 -0.97 6.08 4.05
N GLY A 48 -0.21 5.81 5.12
CA GLY A 48 0.25 6.84 6.04
C GLY A 48 1.27 7.79 5.38
N ALA A 49 1.08 9.10 5.54
CA ALA A 49 2.05 10.12 5.11
C ALA A 49 2.74 10.82 6.30
N ALA A 50 2.06 10.94 7.44
CA ALA A 50 2.51 11.69 8.60
C ALA A 50 3.80 11.10 9.22
N ILE A 51 4.84 11.92 9.39
CA ILE A 51 6.15 11.44 9.85
C ILE A 51 6.25 11.54 11.37
N PRO A 52 6.62 10.46 12.09
CA PRO A 52 6.88 10.53 13.53
C PRO A 52 7.89 11.61 13.94
N GLU A 53 7.55 12.41 14.95
CA GLU A 53 8.40 13.50 15.45
C GLU A 53 9.79 13.02 15.90
N GLU A 54 9.95 11.75 16.31
CA GLU A 54 11.23 11.17 16.70
C GLU A 54 12.29 11.21 15.59
N VAL A 55 11.88 11.25 14.32
CA VAL A 55 12.81 11.35 13.19
C VAL A 55 12.93 12.78 12.64
N ALA A 56 12.19 13.74 13.20
CA ALA A 56 12.10 15.11 12.68
C ALA A 56 13.45 15.83 12.64
N GLU A 57 14.33 15.60 13.61
CA GLU A 57 15.67 16.21 13.65
C GLU A 57 16.57 15.80 12.48
N PHE A 58 16.24 14.69 11.81
CA PHE A 58 16.99 14.16 10.67
C PHE A 58 16.34 14.48 9.34
N LEU A 59 15.18 15.15 9.30
CA LEU A 59 14.51 15.45 8.04
C LEU A 59 15.23 16.58 7.30
N SER A 60 15.32 16.45 5.99
CA SER A 60 15.84 17.51 5.14
C SER A 60 14.99 18.78 5.29
N PRO A 61 15.59 19.96 5.49
CA PRO A 61 14.86 21.23 5.52
C PRO A 61 14.25 21.58 4.15
N ALA A 62 14.67 20.89 3.08
CA ALA A 62 14.08 20.98 1.76
C ALA A 62 12.88 20.05 1.56
N LEU A 63 12.58 19.17 2.53
CA LEU A 63 11.40 18.30 2.48
C LEU A 63 10.16 19.18 2.62
N THR A 64 9.30 19.13 1.62
CA THR A 64 8.00 19.79 1.60
C THR A 64 6.89 18.78 1.89
N ARG A 65 5.70 19.27 2.27
CA ARG A 65 4.51 18.42 2.42
C ARG A 65 4.16 17.70 1.12
N ARG A 66 4.37 18.35 -0.02
CA ARG A 66 4.26 17.74 -1.36
C ARG A 66 5.12 16.48 -1.49
N LEU A 67 6.40 16.57 -1.16
CA LEU A 67 7.34 15.44 -1.27
C LEU A 67 7.06 14.34 -0.24
N GLN A 68 6.62 14.72 0.96
CA GLN A 68 6.17 13.80 2.00
C GLN A 68 5.01 12.93 1.49
N TYR A 69 3.98 13.57 0.93
CA TYR A 69 2.77 12.90 0.47
C TYR A 69 2.99 12.12 -0.83
N ASP A 70 3.76 12.65 -1.78
CA ASP A 70 4.10 11.94 -3.03
C ASP A 70 4.76 10.58 -2.78
N PHE A 71 5.52 10.47 -1.68
CA PHE A 71 6.20 9.25 -1.26
C PHE A 71 5.32 8.24 -0.52
N SER A 72 4.04 8.56 -0.31
CA SER A 72 3.02 7.67 0.26
C SER A 72 1.95 7.34 -0.77
N ASP A 73 1.05 6.41 -0.44
CA ASP A 73 -0.14 6.08 -1.23
C ASP A 73 -1.35 6.70 -0.55
N VAL A 74 -1.26 8.02 -0.32
CA VAL A 74 -2.14 8.75 0.58
C VAL A 74 -3.62 8.61 0.21
N SER A 75 -3.92 8.46 -1.09
CA SER A 75 -5.30 8.35 -1.57
C SER A 75 -5.94 6.99 -1.34
N THR A 76 -5.16 5.98 -0.96
CA THR A 76 -5.71 4.68 -0.55
C THR A 76 -6.48 4.76 0.75
N ALA A 77 -6.01 5.53 1.75
CA ALA A 77 -6.60 5.52 3.09
C ALA A 77 -8.09 5.89 3.05
N ALA A 78 -8.41 7.06 2.48
CA ALA A 78 -9.77 7.57 2.46
C ALA A 78 -10.73 6.64 1.70
N VAL A 79 -10.29 6.13 0.54
CA VAL A 79 -11.11 5.21 -0.29
C VAL A 79 -11.34 3.87 0.43
N VAL A 80 -10.29 3.28 1.01
CA VAL A 80 -10.37 1.97 1.67
C VAL A 80 -11.20 2.05 2.95
N VAL A 81 -11.00 3.09 3.77
CA VAL A 81 -11.81 3.32 4.98
C VAL A 81 -13.27 3.51 4.59
N ARG A 82 -13.54 4.39 3.62
CA ARG A 82 -14.92 4.63 3.17
C ARG A 82 -15.57 3.38 2.59
N TRP A 83 -14.83 2.56 1.86
CA TRP A 83 -15.33 1.28 1.35
C TRP A 83 -15.66 0.31 2.50
N ALA A 84 -14.80 0.22 3.52
CA ALA A 84 -15.04 -0.65 4.68
C ALA A 84 -16.26 -0.22 5.50
N GLU A 85 -16.58 1.08 5.55
CA GLU A 85 -17.79 1.60 6.18
C GLU A 85 -19.08 1.16 5.46
N ILE A 86 -19.07 1.07 4.13
CA ILE A 86 -20.28 0.81 3.31
C ILE A 86 -20.43 -0.64 2.84
N ASP A 87 -19.38 -1.45 2.96
CA ASP A 87 -19.39 -2.86 2.57
C ASP A 87 -19.13 -3.78 3.76
N PRO A 88 -20.17 -4.38 4.37
CA PRO A 88 -19.99 -5.24 5.55
C PRO A 88 -19.22 -6.54 5.25
N ARG A 89 -18.95 -6.82 3.97
CA ARG A 89 -18.21 -8.00 3.51
C ARG A 89 -16.71 -7.77 3.39
N ILE A 90 -16.20 -6.60 3.82
CA ILE A 90 -14.76 -6.37 3.89
C ILE A 90 -14.33 -5.93 5.29
N VAL A 91 -13.08 -6.24 5.61
CA VAL A 91 -12.34 -5.64 6.73
C VAL A 91 -11.08 -5.02 6.15
N ALA A 92 -10.76 -3.79 6.56
CA ALA A 92 -9.58 -3.08 6.13
C ALA A 92 -8.61 -2.85 7.28
N VAL A 93 -7.31 -2.90 6.98
CA VAL A 93 -6.23 -2.48 7.88
C VAL A 93 -5.34 -1.45 7.18
N VAL A 94 -5.17 -0.28 7.80
CA VAL A 94 -4.48 0.87 7.21
C VAL A 94 -3.20 1.15 7.99
N ASN A 95 -2.05 1.19 7.31
CA ASN A 95 -0.80 1.49 7.99
C ASN A 95 -0.74 2.99 8.36
N PRO A 96 -0.60 3.36 9.64
CA PRO A 96 -0.57 4.76 10.06
C PRO A 96 0.77 5.44 9.78
N HIS A 97 1.85 4.68 9.59
CA HIS A 97 3.19 5.21 9.37
C HIS A 97 3.54 5.26 7.88
N PRO A 98 4.34 6.25 7.45
CA PRO A 98 4.85 6.29 6.10
C PRO A 98 5.86 5.19 5.86
N ARG A 99 5.90 4.72 4.60
CA ARG A 99 6.91 3.76 4.13
C ARG A 99 8.35 4.23 4.35
N LEU A 100 8.55 5.52 4.61
CA LEU A 100 9.82 6.10 5.07
C LEU A 100 10.37 5.37 6.29
N ILE A 101 9.56 5.11 7.32
CA ILE A 101 10.03 4.49 8.57
C ILE A 101 10.53 3.07 8.32
N ARG A 102 9.69 2.28 7.65
CA ARG A 102 10.03 1.01 7.00
C ARG A 102 8.86 0.64 6.11
N ASP A 103 9.15 0.08 4.95
CA ASP A 103 8.15 -0.40 3.99
C ASP A 103 7.59 -1.77 4.48
N PRO A 104 6.32 -1.86 4.94
CA PRO A 104 5.73 -3.14 5.38
C PRO A 104 5.43 -4.10 4.22
N ASN A 105 5.60 -3.63 2.99
CA ASN A 105 5.47 -4.37 1.76
C ASN A 105 6.83 -4.81 1.19
N ARG A 106 7.81 -4.92 2.09
CA ARG A 106 9.11 -5.58 1.94
C ARG A 106 9.27 -6.63 3.04
N ALA A 107 10.16 -7.59 2.81
CA ALA A 107 10.50 -8.55 3.85
C ALA A 107 11.10 -7.79 5.04
N LYS A 108 10.63 -8.09 6.26
CA LYS A 108 11.17 -7.49 7.47
C LYS A 108 12.66 -7.85 7.57
N PRO A 109 13.57 -6.86 7.65
CA PRO A 109 15.00 -7.11 7.82
C PRO A 109 15.27 -7.96 9.06
N ALA A 110 16.24 -8.86 8.97
CA ALA A 110 16.78 -9.55 10.14
C ALA A 110 17.48 -8.57 11.09
N ASP A 111 18.14 -7.56 10.52
CA ASP A 111 18.75 -6.44 11.25
C ASP A 111 18.43 -5.12 10.56
N VAL A 112 17.39 -4.44 11.08
CA VAL A 112 16.94 -3.13 10.59
C VAL A 112 18.06 -2.08 10.62
N ARG A 113 18.96 -2.17 11.59
CA ARG A 113 20.03 -1.18 11.79
C ARG A 113 21.11 -1.34 10.74
N ALA A 114 21.50 -2.58 10.47
CA ALA A 114 22.47 -2.91 9.44
C ALA A 114 21.97 -2.50 8.05
N ASP A 115 20.72 -2.84 7.71
CA ASP A 115 20.12 -2.50 6.42
C ASP A 115 20.03 -0.98 6.21
N LEU A 116 19.55 -0.23 7.21
CA LEU A 116 19.49 1.23 7.13
C LEU A 116 20.89 1.84 6.97
N THR A 117 21.87 1.39 7.74
CA THR A 117 23.26 1.87 7.62
C THR A 117 23.79 1.66 6.21
N ALA A 118 23.61 0.46 5.65
CA ALA A 118 24.02 0.15 4.28
C ALA A 118 23.28 0.99 3.22
N ALA A 119 21.97 1.22 3.40
CA ALA A 119 21.19 2.08 2.51
C ALA A 119 21.70 3.53 2.51
N LEU A 120 22.01 4.09 3.68
CA LEU A 120 22.58 5.44 3.82
C LEU A 120 23.94 5.57 3.13
N GLU A 121 24.80 4.56 3.25
CA GLU A 121 26.10 4.53 2.57
C GLU A 121 25.96 4.52 1.05
N ARG A 122 25.05 3.71 0.50
CA ARG A 122 24.78 3.65 -0.95
C ARG A 122 24.26 4.98 -1.49
N VAL A 123 23.33 5.61 -0.79
CA VAL A 123 22.78 6.93 -1.18
C VAL A 123 23.86 8.01 -1.13
N ARG A 124 24.69 8.01 -0.09
CA ARG A 124 25.83 8.94 0.03
C ARG A 124 26.81 8.78 -1.14
N ALA A 125 27.11 7.54 -1.53
CA ALA A 125 28.02 7.25 -2.63
C ALA A 125 27.46 7.66 -4.00
N ALA A 126 26.14 7.52 -4.23
CA ALA A 126 25.48 7.94 -5.46
C ALA A 126 25.42 9.48 -5.58
N GLY A 127 25.20 10.18 -4.47
CA GLY A 127 25.00 11.62 -4.43
C GLY A 127 23.54 12.04 -4.55
N ALA A 128 23.23 13.26 -4.12
CA ALA A 128 21.85 13.75 -4.08
C ALA A 128 21.20 13.78 -5.47
N TRP A 129 19.94 13.34 -5.56
CA TRP A 129 19.15 13.27 -6.80
C TRP A 129 19.71 12.30 -7.86
N GLN A 130 20.66 11.43 -7.50
CA GLN A 130 21.17 10.41 -8.41
C GLN A 130 20.46 9.07 -8.18
N PRO A 131 20.18 8.31 -9.26
CA PRO A 131 19.70 6.95 -9.14
C PRO A 131 20.62 6.09 -8.28
N VAL A 132 20.04 5.27 -7.41
CA VAL A 132 20.75 4.40 -6.47
C VAL A 132 20.07 3.04 -6.40
N ASP A 133 20.87 1.97 -6.42
CA ASP A 133 20.37 0.60 -6.24
C ASP A 133 20.33 0.23 -4.75
N LEU A 134 19.12 0.08 -4.22
CA LEU A 134 18.87 -0.33 -2.84
C LEU A 134 18.48 -1.80 -2.73
N THR A 135 18.66 -2.60 -3.79
CA THR A 135 18.32 -4.03 -3.76
C THR A 135 18.94 -4.71 -2.55
N GLY A 136 18.08 -5.38 -1.76
CA GLY A 136 18.46 -6.12 -0.57
C GLY A 136 18.57 -5.29 0.72
N VAL A 137 18.39 -3.96 0.65
CA VAL A 137 18.38 -3.04 1.80
C VAL A 137 17.26 -1.99 1.67
N ASP A 138 16.27 -2.25 0.83
CA ASP A 138 15.21 -1.32 0.45
C ASP A 138 13.99 -1.37 1.37
N ALA A 139 14.07 -2.11 2.49
CA ALA A 139 13.05 -2.07 3.53
C ALA A 139 12.97 -0.70 4.22
N ILE A 140 14.06 0.07 4.26
CA ILE A 140 14.05 1.48 4.66
C ILE A 140 14.71 2.29 3.55
N ARG A 141 13.93 3.18 2.93
CA ARG A 141 14.38 4.00 1.81
C ARG A 141 14.60 5.43 2.28
N PRO A 142 15.86 5.90 2.43
CA PRO A 142 16.14 7.28 2.85
C PRO A 142 15.98 8.31 1.72
N VAL A 143 15.41 7.89 0.58
CA VAL A 143 15.18 8.72 -0.62
C VAL A 143 13.80 8.48 -1.22
N THR A 144 13.20 9.51 -1.83
CA THR A 144 11.92 9.42 -2.55
C THR A 144 12.05 8.67 -3.89
N PHE A 145 10.95 8.53 -4.63
CA PHE A 145 10.93 7.99 -6.00
C PHE A 145 11.76 8.82 -6.99
N SER A 146 11.85 10.14 -6.77
CA SER A 146 12.69 11.07 -7.55
C SER A 146 14.14 11.15 -7.05
N PHE A 147 14.54 10.25 -6.14
CA PHE A 147 15.85 10.22 -5.49
C PHE A 147 16.17 11.49 -4.66
N PHE A 148 15.15 12.19 -4.17
CA PHE A 148 15.34 13.26 -3.20
C PHE A 148 15.81 12.66 -1.86
N PRO A 149 16.93 13.13 -1.27
CA PRO A 149 17.37 12.69 0.05
C PRO A 149 16.45 13.25 1.14
N ILE A 150 15.60 12.39 1.67
CA ILE A 150 14.61 12.75 2.70
C ILE A 150 15.32 13.10 4.02
N LEU A 151 16.49 12.50 4.26
CA LEU A 151 17.22 12.62 5.52
C LEU A 151 18.52 13.43 5.38
N GLU A 152 18.77 14.33 6.33
CA GLU A 152 20.09 14.88 6.64
C GLU A 152 20.87 13.89 7.51
N VAL A 153 21.64 13.03 6.86
CA VAL A 153 22.43 12.00 7.54
C VAL A 153 23.57 12.64 8.34
N PRO A 154 23.64 12.44 9.66
CA PRO A 154 24.71 13.00 10.47
C PRO A 154 26.10 12.54 9.99
N GLY A 155 27.09 13.42 10.10
CA GLY A 155 28.48 13.14 9.70
C GLY A 155 29.32 12.39 10.73
N THR A 156 28.72 11.98 11.85
CA THR A 156 29.41 11.30 12.96
C THR A 156 28.77 9.95 13.25
N ASP A 157 29.56 8.98 13.71
CA ASP A 157 29.07 7.64 14.05
C ASP A 157 27.98 7.70 15.13
N ASP A 158 28.17 8.52 16.17
CA ASP A 158 27.16 8.74 17.21
C ASP A 158 25.86 9.34 16.63
N GLY A 159 25.96 10.24 15.66
CA GLY A 159 24.80 10.81 14.99
C GLY A 159 24.06 9.78 14.14
N ILE A 160 24.78 8.96 13.39
CA ILE A 160 24.20 7.86 12.60
C ILE A 160 23.53 6.84 13.52
N ALA A 161 24.16 6.49 14.64
CA ALA A 161 23.58 5.60 15.64
C ALA A 161 22.25 6.13 16.18
N ARG A 162 22.17 7.43 16.51
CA ARG A 162 20.92 8.07 16.95
C ARG A 162 19.82 8.04 15.89
N LEU A 163 20.16 8.33 14.63
CA LEU A 163 19.21 8.25 13.51
C LEU A 163 18.66 6.83 13.39
N VAL A 164 19.54 5.83 13.40
CA VAL A 164 19.14 4.43 13.28
C VAL A 164 18.32 3.97 14.50
N ASP A 165 18.66 4.43 15.71
CA ASP A 165 17.87 4.22 16.93
C ASP A 165 16.45 4.81 16.82
N ALA A 166 16.31 6.01 16.28
CA ALA A 166 15.02 6.67 16.11
C ALA A 166 14.11 5.85 15.18
N PHE A 167 14.60 5.49 13.98
CA PHE A 167 13.85 4.66 13.04
C PHE A 167 13.46 3.30 13.63
N ALA A 168 14.40 2.61 14.30
CA ALA A 168 14.14 1.29 14.87
C ALA A 168 13.09 1.34 15.99
N ARG A 169 13.12 2.34 16.87
CA ARG A 169 12.12 2.51 17.95
C ARG A 169 10.75 2.85 17.39
N THR A 170 10.70 3.83 16.49
CA THR A 170 9.46 4.33 15.91
C THR A 170 8.73 3.29 15.05
N ALA A 171 9.47 2.40 14.38
CA ALA A 171 8.85 1.35 13.59
C ALA A 171 7.87 0.49 14.40
N GLU A 172 8.15 0.16 15.66
CA GLU A 172 7.28 -0.74 16.42
C GLU A 172 6.01 -0.06 16.97
N GLN A 173 5.97 1.27 17.04
CA GLN A 173 4.84 2.06 17.57
C GLN A 173 3.61 2.12 16.66
N GLY A 174 3.81 2.04 15.34
CA GLY A 174 2.72 2.09 14.36
C GLY A 174 2.82 0.97 13.33
N LEU A 175 3.96 0.87 12.66
CA LEU A 175 4.18 -0.15 11.62
C LEU A 175 4.19 -1.58 12.19
N GLY A 176 4.79 -1.80 13.37
CA GLY A 176 4.75 -3.09 14.06
C GLY A 176 3.33 -3.48 14.47
N VAL A 177 2.50 -2.50 14.85
CA VAL A 177 1.08 -2.71 15.15
C VAL A 177 0.33 -3.11 13.88
N TYR A 178 0.54 -2.39 12.77
CA TYR A 178 -0.01 -2.72 11.46
C TYR A 178 0.31 -4.15 11.03
N GLU A 179 1.57 -4.58 11.08
CA GLU A 179 1.97 -5.94 10.69
C GLU A 179 1.30 -7.01 11.55
N ARG A 180 1.32 -6.84 12.88
CA ARG A 180 0.70 -7.80 13.81
C ARG A 180 -0.81 -7.88 13.60
N THR A 181 -1.48 -6.74 13.43
CA THR A 181 -2.93 -6.67 13.19
C THR A 181 -3.29 -7.32 11.85
N ARG A 182 -2.59 -6.99 10.76
CA ARG A 182 -2.78 -7.60 9.44
C ARG A 182 -2.62 -9.12 9.47
N ASP A 183 -1.59 -9.61 10.15
CA ASP A 183 -1.29 -11.04 10.22
C ASP A 183 -2.31 -11.76 11.12
N ALA A 184 -2.70 -11.17 12.26
CA ALA A 184 -3.73 -11.70 13.13
C ALA A 184 -5.11 -11.77 12.44
N LEU A 185 -5.50 -10.72 11.72
CA LEU A 185 -6.71 -10.72 10.91
C LEU A 185 -6.64 -11.80 9.82
N THR A 186 -5.51 -11.96 9.15
CA THR A 186 -5.35 -13.03 8.14
C THR A 186 -5.61 -14.40 8.75
N GLU A 187 -5.06 -14.69 9.93
CA GLU A 187 -5.29 -15.97 10.61
C GLU A 187 -6.74 -16.12 11.12
N MET A 188 -7.40 -15.04 11.55
CA MET A 188 -8.82 -15.08 11.91
C MET A 188 -9.72 -15.40 10.71
N PHE A 189 -9.49 -14.74 9.56
CA PHE A 189 -10.19 -15.04 8.31
C PHE A 189 -9.99 -16.52 7.95
N LEU A 190 -8.75 -17.00 7.95
CA LEU A 190 -8.42 -18.39 7.62
C LEU A 190 -9.09 -19.39 8.56
N ALA A 191 -9.07 -19.16 9.87
CA ALA A 191 -9.73 -20.03 10.84
C ALA A 191 -11.24 -20.13 10.56
N ASN A 192 -11.91 -18.99 10.33
CA ASN A 192 -13.33 -18.95 10.02
C ASN A 192 -13.66 -19.65 8.69
N GLY A 193 -12.86 -19.40 7.65
CA GLY A 193 -13.03 -20.02 6.34
C GLY A 193 -12.78 -21.53 6.37
N LEU A 194 -11.83 -22.02 7.16
CA LEU A 194 -11.57 -23.46 7.29
C LEU A 194 -12.71 -24.18 8.03
N GLU A 195 -13.42 -23.50 8.93
CA GLU A 195 -14.59 -24.06 9.62
C GLU A 195 -15.84 -24.07 8.73
N ARG A 196 -16.02 -23.04 7.89
CA ARG A 196 -17.31 -22.77 7.20
C ARG A 196 -17.28 -22.92 5.69
N GLY A 197 -16.10 -23.03 5.08
CA GLY A 197 -15.89 -22.92 3.65
C GLY A 197 -16.05 -21.48 3.14
N GLY A 198 -16.34 -21.32 1.85
CA GLY A 198 -16.58 -20.02 1.23
C GLY A 198 -15.36 -19.52 0.46
N SER A 199 -15.09 -18.21 0.51
CA SER A 199 -13.94 -17.61 -0.15
C SER A 199 -13.30 -16.51 0.69
N ILE A 200 -11.97 -16.42 0.65
CA ILE A 200 -11.21 -15.35 1.27
C ILE A 200 -10.23 -14.79 0.25
N THR A 201 -10.28 -13.47 0.08
CA THR A 201 -9.30 -12.73 -0.71
C THR A 201 -8.49 -11.77 0.15
N ARG A 202 -7.16 -11.86 0.08
CA ARG A 202 -6.27 -10.79 0.58
C ARG A 202 -6.04 -9.78 -0.53
N LEU A 203 -6.48 -8.56 -0.32
CA LEU A 203 -6.25 -7.43 -1.23
C LEU A 203 -5.20 -6.51 -0.63
N SER A 204 -4.08 -6.29 -1.33
CA SER A 204 -3.15 -5.22 -1.00
C SER A 204 -3.46 -4.02 -1.91
N PHE A 205 -3.92 -2.92 -1.33
CA PHE A 205 -4.41 -1.73 -2.03
C PHE A 205 -3.33 -0.66 -2.05
N HIS A 206 -2.94 -0.21 -3.24
CA HIS A 206 -1.87 0.73 -3.51
C HIS A 206 -2.35 1.79 -4.49
N ASP A 207 -1.63 2.90 -4.52
CA ASP A 207 -1.75 3.85 -5.60
C ASP A 207 -0.39 4.42 -5.98
N THR A 208 -0.21 4.79 -7.24
CA THR A 208 0.98 5.52 -7.67
C THR A 208 0.66 6.43 -8.84
N MET A 209 1.55 7.37 -9.12
CA MET A 209 1.44 8.26 -10.25
C MET A 209 2.20 7.75 -11.47
N ASN A 210 1.69 8.14 -12.64
CA ASN A 210 2.42 8.03 -13.92
C ASN A 210 3.42 9.16 -14.13
N THR A 211 3.45 10.11 -13.20
CA THR A 211 4.37 11.23 -13.13
C THR A 211 5.13 11.23 -11.80
N THR A 212 6.29 11.87 -11.73
CA THR A 212 7.08 12.04 -10.51
C THR A 212 7.46 13.51 -10.30
N THR A 213 7.86 13.84 -9.07
CA THR A 213 8.19 15.19 -8.63
C THR A 213 9.49 15.73 -9.22
N THR A 214 9.42 16.98 -9.67
CA THR A 214 10.56 17.87 -9.94
C THR A 214 11.13 18.43 -8.63
N ARG A 215 12.23 19.19 -8.71
CA ARG A 215 12.86 19.84 -7.55
C ARG A 215 11.98 20.94 -6.95
N GLU A 216 11.14 21.55 -7.77
CA GLU A 216 10.21 22.61 -7.40
C GLU A 216 8.87 22.03 -6.89
N GLY A 217 8.75 20.70 -6.77
CA GLY A 217 7.58 20.01 -6.25
C GLY A 217 6.45 19.79 -7.26
N ALA A 218 6.64 20.15 -8.54
CA ALA A 218 5.70 19.82 -9.60
C ALA A 218 5.73 18.30 -9.90
N VAL A 219 4.59 17.63 -9.88
CA VAL A 219 4.44 16.21 -10.24
C VAL A 219 4.11 16.11 -11.73
N SER A 220 5.14 16.24 -12.58
CA SER A 220 4.97 16.39 -14.03
C SER A 220 5.99 15.64 -14.88
N VAL A 221 6.98 14.99 -14.26
CA VAL A 221 7.97 14.19 -14.99
C VAL A 221 7.37 12.81 -15.27
N ALA A 222 7.04 12.54 -16.53
CA ALA A 222 6.47 11.25 -16.92
C ALA A 222 7.42 10.09 -16.60
N ARG A 223 6.86 8.99 -16.09
CA ARG A 223 7.56 7.71 -15.97
C ARG A 223 7.81 7.11 -17.35
N ALA A 224 8.77 6.19 -17.43
CA ALA A 224 8.96 5.43 -18.66
C ALA A 224 7.70 4.62 -18.97
N GLU A 225 7.36 4.46 -20.25
CA GLU A 225 6.12 3.81 -20.70
C GLU A 225 5.90 2.42 -20.08
N ARG A 226 6.98 1.64 -19.96
CA ARG A 226 6.94 0.30 -19.34
C ARG A 226 6.57 0.30 -17.85
N ASP A 227 6.73 1.44 -17.19
CA ASP A 227 6.52 1.66 -15.76
C ASP A 227 5.21 2.43 -15.49
N MET A 228 4.44 2.75 -16.54
CA MET A 228 3.16 3.44 -16.43
C MET A 228 2.02 2.46 -16.10
N LEU A 229 1.16 2.87 -15.19
CA LEU A 229 -0.13 2.24 -14.90
C LEU A 229 -1.16 2.47 -16.01
N PRO A 230 -2.16 1.59 -16.11
CA PRO A 230 -3.36 1.87 -16.89
C PRO A 230 -4.20 2.99 -16.26
N ASP A 231 -5.23 3.44 -16.97
CA ASP A 231 -6.03 4.61 -16.60
C ASP A 231 -6.83 4.45 -15.30
N VAL A 232 -7.04 3.23 -14.80
CA VAL A 232 -7.71 2.98 -13.51
C VAL A 232 -6.83 2.17 -12.57
N VAL A 233 -6.60 0.89 -12.87
CA VAL A 233 -5.95 -0.03 -11.93
C VAL A 233 -5.22 -1.17 -12.62
N ALA A 234 -4.04 -1.53 -12.09
CA ALA A 234 -3.38 -2.78 -12.39
C ALA A 234 -3.65 -3.81 -11.28
N LEU A 235 -4.20 -4.97 -11.65
CA LEU A 235 -4.46 -6.08 -10.73
C LEU A 235 -3.36 -7.14 -10.88
N SER A 236 -2.73 -7.51 -9.78
CA SER A 236 -1.53 -8.35 -9.84
C SER A 236 -1.61 -9.55 -8.90
N ASN A 237 -1.34 -10.73 -9.44
CA ASN A 237 -1.34 -12.00 -8.73
C ASN A 237 -0.01 -12.75 -8.87
N ARG A 238 1.08 -12.07 -9.25
CA ARG A 238 2.38 -12.69 -9.58
C ARG A 238 2.41 -13.52 -10.87
N GLY A 239 1.32 -13.61 -11.61
CA GLY A 239 1.26 -14.28 -12.92
C GLY A 239 1.82 -13.45 -14.08
N ASP A 240 1.57 -13.92 -15.30
CA ASP A 240 1.85 -13.23 -16.55
C ASP A 240 0.77 -12.17 -16.87
N HIS A 241 0.80 -11.61 -18.08
CA HIS A 241 -0.20 -10.63 -18.54
C HIS A 241 -1.65 -11.16 -18.61
N ARG A 242 -1.86 -12.47 -18.39
CA ARG A 242 -3.16 -13.12 -18.27
C ARG A 242 -3.47 -13.58 -16.85
N GLY A 243 -2.54 -13.42 -15.91
CA GLY A 243 -2.64 -13.97 -14.56
C GLY A 243 -2.18 -15.43 -14.43
N GLU A 244 -1.61 -16.01 -15.48
CA GLU A 244 -1.19 -17.41 -15.52
C GLU A 244 0.25 -17.59 -15.00
N PRO A 245 0.68 -18.80 -14.62
CA PRO A 245 2.03 -19.03 -14.13
C PRO A 245 3.12 -18.61 -15.15
N ARG A 246 4.07 -17.79 -14.69
CA ARG A 246 5.29 -17.43 -15.45
C ARG A 246 6.44 -18.41 -15.21
N ASP A 247 6.55 -18.87 -13.96
CA ASP A 247 7.60 -19.73 -13.45
C ASP A 247 6.98 -20.73 -12.46
N PRO A 248 7.16 -22.05 -12.63
CA PRO A 248 6.68 -23.04 -11.68
C PRO A 248 7.17 -22.86 -10.24
N ALA A 249 8.34 -22.24 -10.03
CA ALA A 249 8.90 -21.96 -8.71
C ALA A 249 8.33 -20.68 -8.06
N ASP A 250 7.66 -19.82 -8.84
CA ASP A 250 7.04 -18.55 -8.41
C ASP A 250 5.57 -18.51 -8.87
N PRO A 251 4.72 -19.40 -8.30
CA PRO A 251 3.35 -19.56 -8.77
C PRO A 251 2.47 -18.36 -8.41
N PRO A 252 1.40 -18.10 -9.18
CA PRO A 252 0.46 -17.03 -8.87
C PRO A 252 -0.17 -17.14 -7.48
N THR A 253 -0.53 -15.99 -6.91
CA THR A 253 -1.13 -15.84 -5.57
C THR A 253 -2.67 -15.90 -5.59
N MET A 254 -3.28 -15.84 -6.77
CA MET A 254 -4.71 -16.02 -7.04
C MET A 254 -4.83 -16.78 -8.37
N ASP A 255 -5.87 -17.60 -8.52
CA ASP A 255 -6.17 -18.26 -9.79
C ASP A 255 -6.32 -17.26 -10.96
N GLY A 256 -5.73 -17.58 -12.11
CA GLY A 256 -5.71 -16.67 -13.27
C GLY A 256 -7.10 -16.39 -13.83
N ALA A 257 -8.02 -17.35 -13.78
CA ALA A 257 -9.40 -17.12 -14.21
C ALA A 257 -10.16 -16.23 -13.21
N ALA A 258 -9.93 -16.42 -11.91
CA ALA A 258 -10.45 -15.51 -10.88
C ALA A 258 -9.92 -14.08 -11.06
N LEU A 259 -8.62 -13.89 -11.33
CA LEU A 259 -8.06 -12.56 -11.58
C LEU A 259 -8.70 -11.88 -12.81
N ARG A 260 -8.92 -12.62 -13.89
CA ARG A 260 -9.60 -12.08 -15.09
C ARG A 260 -11.03 -11.67 -14.80
N ARG A 261 -11.80 -12.48 -14.06
CA ARG A 261 -13.15 -12.10 -13.62
C ARG A 261 -13.12 -10.86 -12.73
N LEU A 262 -12.14 -10.76 -11.82
CA LEU A 262 -11.98 -9.57 -10.99
C LEU A 262 -11.70 -8.32 -11.83
N ALA A 263 -10.88 -8.45 -12.88
CA ALA A 263 -10.61 -7.35 -13.81
C ALA A 263 -11.85 -6.93 -14.61
N ASP A 264 -12.64 -7.89 -15.10
CA ASP A 264 -13.92 -7.60 -15.78
C ASP A 264 -14.87 -6.88 -14.82
N ALA A 265 -14.99 -7.36 -13.59
CA ALA A 265 -15.80 -6.74 -12.56
C ALA A 265 -15.32 -5.33 -12.18
N HIS A 266 -14.01 -5.05 -12.20
CA HIS A 266 -13.49 -3.69 -12.03
C HIS A 266 -13.83 -2.80 -13.23
N ARG A 267 -13.79 -3.31 -14.47
CA ARG A 267 -14.21 -2.51 -15.63
C ARG A 267 -15.68 -2.09 -15.51
N ASP A 268 -16.54 -3.03 -15.10
CA ASP A 268 -17.96 -2.77 -14.89
C ASP A 268 -18.21 -1.84 -13.70
N GLY A 269 -17.60 -2.13 -12.54
CA GLY A 269 -17.80 -1.38 -11.30
C GLY A 269 -17.31 0.07 -11.37
N PHE A 270 -16.20 0.31 -12.07
CA PHE A 270 -15.65 1.65 -12.34
C PHE A 270 -16.19 2.28 -13.64
N GLU A 271 -17.13 1.61 -14.31
CA GLU A 271 -17.83 2.11 -15.50
C GLU A 271 -16.90 2.54 -16.64
N VAL A 272 -15.83 1.77 -16.87
CA VAL A 272 -14.84 2.05 -17.92
C VAL A 272 -15.04 1.18 -19.15
N ALA A 273 -15.18 1.84 -20.31
CA ALA A 273 -15.40 1.18 -21.59
C ALA A 273 -14.12 0.65 -22.23
N ASP A 274 -12.96 1.26 -21.95
CA ASP A 274 -11.67 0.81 -22.48
C ASP A 274 -11.18 -0.44 -21.70
N PRO A 275 -11.03 -1.60 -22.35
CA PRO A 275 -10.46 -2.77 -21.70
C PRO A 275 -9.05 -2.53 -21.14
N GLY A 276 -8.30 -1.61 -21.75
CA GLY A 276 -6.93 -1.22 -21.37
C GLY A 276 -6.82 -0.38 -20.10
N ALA A 277 -7.95 0.13 -19.58
CA ALA A 277 -8.02 0.90 -18.34
C ALA A 277 -7.82 0.02 -17.08
N VAL A 278 -8.04 -1.29 -17.21
CA VAL A 278 -7.73 -2.29 -16.18
C VAL A 278 -6.78 -3.32 -16.77
N ARG A 279 -5.57 -3.45 -16.21
CA ARG A 279 -4.54 -4.39 -16.70
C ARG A 279 -4.14 -5.41 -15.65
N LEU A 280 -3.51 -6.49 -16.09
CA LEU A 280 -3.03 -7.56 -15.21
C LEU A 280 -1.50 -7.57 -15.17
N ASN A 281 -0.94 -7.67 -13.97
CA ASN A 281 0.49 -7.89 -13.72
C ASN A 281 1.43 -6.92 -14.48
N GLN A 282 0.97 -5.69 -14.76
CA GLN A 282 1.71 -4.68 -15.49
C GLN A 282 1.37 -3.28 -14.95
N PRO A 283 2.36 -2.44 -14.59
CA PRO A 283 3.79 -2.71 -14.63
C PRO A 283 4.27 -3.57 -13.43
N TYR A 284 3.42 -3.73 -12.41
CA TYR A 284 3.75 -4.46 -11.19
C TYR A 284 3.27 -5.91 -11.25
N LEU A 285 4.11 -6.85 -10.83
CA LEU A 285 3.73 -8.27 -10.67
C LEU A 285 3.08 -8.56 -9.31
N GLY A 286 2.92 -7.54 -8.47
CA GLY A 286 2.46 -7.70 -7.09
C GLY A 286 3.60 -7.75 -6.08
N SER A 287 3.24 -7.58 -4.83
CA SER A 287 4.14 -7.20 -3.75
C SER A 287 4.32 -8.25 -2.65
N GLN A 288 5.15 -7.94 -1.65
CA GLN A 288 5.50 -8.89 -0.61
C GLN A 288 4.29 -9.35 0.21
N GLU A 289 3.31 -8.49 0.46
CA GLU A 289 2.12 -8.89 1.22
C GLU A 289 1.33 -10.01 0.53
N ILE A 290 1.12 -9.90 -0.79
CA ILE A 290 0.39 -10.91 -1.54
C ILE A 290 1.22 -12.19 -1.72
N LEU A 291 2.56 -12.07 -1.77
CA LEU A 291 3.46 -13.22 -1.82
C LEU A 291 3.46 -14.01 -0.52
N ALA A 292 3.50 -13.32 0.62
CA ALA A 292 3.40 -13.92 1.94
C ALA A 292 2.04 -14.62 2.13
N ALA A 293 0.94 -13.96 1.76
CA ALA A 293 -0.40 -14.54 1.79
C ALA A 293 -0.49 -15.77 0.86
N GLY A 294 -0.01 -15.66 -0.38
CA GLY A 294 0.00 -16.77 -1.34
C GLY A 294 0.82 -17.98 -0.84
N ALA A 295 1.96 -17.75 -0.19
CA ALA A 295 2.74 -18.82 0.43
C ALA A 295 1.95 -19.51 1.56
N ARG A 296 1.28 -18.74 2.43
CA ARG A 296 0.41 -19.26 3.49
C ARG A 296 -0.75 -20.08 2.93
N PHE A 297 -1.42 -19.59 1.89
CA PHE A 297 -2.57 -20.27 1.27
C PHE A 297 -2.16 -21.58 0.59
N ARG A 298 -1.00 -21.61 -0.08
CA ARG A 298 -0.46 -22.86 -0.64
C ARG A 298 -0.17 -23.90 0.44
N ALA A 299 0.35 -23.48 1.60
CA ALA A 299 0.57 -24.40 2.72
C ALA A 299 -0.73 -25.01 3.27
N LEU A 300 -1.86 -24.29 3.12
CA LEU A 300 -3.19 -24.72 3.57
C LEU A 300 -4.05 -25.35 2.46
N ALA A 301 -3.54 -25.50 1.24
CA ALA A 301 -4.36 -25.82 0.07
C ALA A 301 -5.20 -27.11 0.23
N ARG A 302 -4.65 -28.13 0.89
CA ARG A 302 -5.39 -29.39 1.15
C ARG A 302 -6.55 -29.18 2.12
N GLU A 303 -6.29 -28.52 3.24
CA GLU A 303 -7.31 -28.24 4.28
C GLU A 303 -8.38 -27.30 3.75
N ALA A 304 -7.98 -26.27 3.01
CA ALA A 304 -8.91 -25.37 2.32
C ALA A 304 -9.79 -26.14 1.31
N GLY A 305 -9.20 -27.06 0.54
CA GLY A 305 -9.96 -27.92 -0.38
C GLY A 305 -10.96 -28.84 0.32
N GLU A 306 -10.58 -29.43 1.45
CA GLU A 306 -11.46 -30.26 2.29
C GLU A 306 -12.62 -29.44 2.90
N ALA A 307 -12.38 -28.18 3.24
CA ALA A 307 -13.37 -27.24 3.77
C ALA A 307 -14.25 -26.58 2.69
N GLY A 308 -13.93 -26.74 1.40
CA GLY A 308 -14.60 -25.99 0.32
C GLY A 308 -14.30 -24.48 0.38
N LEU A 309 -13.09 -24.11 0.79
CA LEU A 309 -12.61 -22.73 0.94
C LEU A 309 -11.74 -22.32 -0.26
N GLY A 310 -12.17 -21.31 -1.00
CA GLY A 310 -11.39 -20.62 -2.02
C GLY A 310 -10.45 -19.58 -1.43
N LEU A 311 -9.17 -19.61 -1.78
CA LEU A 311 -8.15 -18.66 -1.29
C LEU A 311 -7.49 -17.92 -2.45
N GLY A 312 -7.35 -16.61 -2.33
CA GLY A 312 -6.63 -15.79 -3.30
C GLY A 312 -5.99 -14.56 -2.67
N ALA A 313 -4.85 -14.12 -3.20
CA ALA A 313 -4.25 -12.84 -2.85
C ALA A 313 -3.93 -12.05 -4.12
N VAL A 314 -4.25 -10.76 -4.10
CA VAL A 314 -4.13 -9.85 -5.25
C VAL A 314 -3.70 -8.47 -4.77
N GLN A 315 -2.88 -7.79 -5.57
CA GLN A 315 -2.59 -6.38 -5.40
C GLN A 315 -3.44 -5.58 -6.38
N ALA A 316 -4.03 -4.49 -5.91
CA ALA A 316 -4.61 -3.47 -6.76
C ALA A 316 -3.72 -2.23 -6.68
N GLU A 317 -3.12 -1.85 -7.80
CA GLU A 317 -2.34 -0.64 -7.94
C GLU A 317 -3.14 0.38 -8.76
N PHE A 318 -3.76 1.35 -8.09
CA PHE A 318 -4.57 2.37 -8.74
C PHE A 318 -3.71 3.51 -9.28
N LEU A 319 -4.13 4.08 -10.40
CA LEU A 319 -3.58 5.35 -10.87
C LEU A 319 -4.03 6.45 -9.91
N ARG A 320 -3.09 7.07 -9.19
CA ARG A 320 -3.41 8.15 -8.24
C ARG A 320 -4.05 9.35 -8.94
N GLU A 321 -3.67 9.66 -10.18
CA GLU A 321 -4.35 10.68 -10.99
C GLU A 321 -5.84 10.34 -11.22
N TYR A 322 -6.17 9.06 -11.34
CA TYR A 322 -7.57 8.61 -11.36
C TYR A 322 -8.21 8.72 -9.98
N LEU A 323 -7.53 8.37 -8.88
CA LEU A 323 -8.15 8.51 -7.55
C LEU A 323 -8.41 9.98 -7.18
N LEU A 324 -7.46 10.88 -7.45
CA LEU A 324 -7.59 12.31 -7.14
C LEU A 324 -8.50 13.07 -8.11
N GLY A 325 -8.55 12.63 -9.36
CA GLY A 325 -9.33 13.30 -10.41
C GLY A 325 -8.59 14.46 -11.07
N PRO A 326 -9.17 15.02 -12.14
CA PRO A 326 -8.46 15.89 -13.07
C PRO A 326 -8.06 17.24 -12.48
N GLU A 327 -8.88 17.82 -11.60
CA GLU A 327 -8.62 19.13 -11.00
C GLU A 327 -7.45 19.08 -10.02
N ALA A 328 -7.51 18.17 -9.03
CA ALA A 328 -6.43 17.92 -8.10
C ALA A 328 -5.14 17.51 -8.84
N THR A 329 -5.24 16.62 -9.83
CA THR A 329 -4.09 16.25 -10.68
C THR A 329 -3.50 17.45 -11.42
N ALA A 330 -4.32 18.35 -11.96
CA ALA A 330 -3.82 19.56 -12.63
C ALA A 330 -3.06 20.46 -11.66
N GLN A 331 -3.55 20.64 -10.43
CA GLN A 331 -2.86 21.39 -9.39
C GLN A 331 -1.51 20.75 -9.02
N LEU A 332 -1.43 19.41 -8.97
CA LEU A 332 -0.19 18.68 -8.71
C LEU A 332 0.88 18.88 -9.79
N ARG A 333 0.49 19.18 -11.03
CA ARG A 333 1.43 19.37 -12.14
C ARG A 333 2.19 20.69 -12.09
N ASP A 334 1.72 21.65 -11.31
CA ASP A 334 2.38 22.94 -11.13
C ASP A 334 3.35 22.90 -9.92
N PRO A 335 4.41 23.74 -9.92
CA PRO A 335 5.31 23.86 -8.78
C PRO A 335 4.58 24.20 -7.48
N GLY A 336 5.01 23.63 -6.36
CA GLY A 336 4.37 23.84 -5.07
C GLY A 336 4.93 22.99 -3.93
N SER A 337 4.59 23.36 -2.69
CA SER A 337 5.08 22.72 -1.47
C SER A 337 4.02 22.00 -0.65
N ASP A 338 2.74 22.26 -0.91
CA ASP A 338 1.60 21.69 -0.17
C ASP A 338 1.12 20.38 -0.81
N TRP A 339 0.19 19.64 -0.19
CA TRP A 339 -0.59 18.58 -0.85
C TRP A 339 -1.96 19.12 -1.35
N VAL A 340 -2.69 18.33 -2.13
CA VAL A 340 -4.07 18.66 -2.55
C VAL A 340 -5.06 18.09 -1.55
N ASP A 341 -6.17 18.79 -1.32
CA ASP A 341 -7.27 18.23 -0.53
C ASP A 341 -8.03 17.19 -1.37
N GLU A 342 -8.38 16.08 -0.73
CA GLU A 342 -9.20 15.05 -1.39
C GLU A 342 -10.66 15.49 -1.42
N ASP A 343 -11.31 15.31 -2.57
CA ASP A 343 -12.75 15.55 -2.73
C ASP A 343 -13.54 14.41 -2.06
N PRO A 344 -14.29 14.68 -0.97
CA PRO A 344 -15.05 13.63 -0.27
C PRO A 344 -16.11 12.97 -1.15
N ALA A 345 -16.70 13.70 -2.11
CA ALA A 345 -17.67 13.13 -3.04
C ALA A 345 -17.00 12.15 -4.01
N ARG A 346 -15.76 12.44 -4.42
CA ARG A 346 -14.96 11.53 -5.22
C ARG A 346 -14.57 10.28 -4.43
N VAL A 347 -14.13 10.43 -3.18
CA VAL A 347 -13.81 9.30 -2.29
C VAL A 347 -15.02 8.37 -2.13
N ASP A 348 -16.21 8.93 -1.88
CA ASP A 348 -17.45 8.17 -1.75
C ASP A 348 -17.81 7.42 -3.05
N ALA A 349 -17.70 8.10 -4.20
CA ALA A 349 -17.95 7.49 -5.51
C ALA A 349 -16.97 6.33 -5.80
N LEU A 350 -15.69 6.48 -5.47
CA LEU A 350 -14.66 5.44 -5.62
C LEU A 350 -14.92 4.25 -4.69
N ALA A 351 -15.29 4.48 -3.44
CA ALA A 351 -15.66 3.43 -2.50
C ALA A 351 -16.87 2.63 -3.00
N HIS A 352 -17.89 3.32 -3.54
CA HIS A 352 -19.03 2.66 -4.17
C HIS A 352 -18.64 1.89 -5.45
N ALA A 353 -17.68 2.38 -6.23
CA ALA A 353 -17.15 1.66 -7.39
C ALA A 353 -16.41 0.38 -6.98
N CYS A 354 -15.57 0.44 -5.93
CA CYS A 354 -14.95 -0.74 -5.32
C CYS A 354 -16.03 -1.74 -4.89
N LYS A 355 -17.05 -1.31 -4.14
CA LYS A 355 -18.16 -2.17 -3.72
C LYS A 355 -18.85 -2.84 -4.91
N ARG A 356 -19.22 -2.08 -5.95
CA ARG A 356 -19.85 -2.63 -7.17
C ARG A 356 -18.97 -3.66 -7.88
N ALA A 357 -17.67 -3.37 -8.00
CA ALA A 357 -16.72 -4.29 -8.62
C ALA A 357 -16.61 -5.61 -7.84
N TRP A 358 -16.55 -5.54 -6.51
CA TRP A 358 -16.49 -6.74 -5.69
C TRP A 358 -17.83 -7.49 -5.63
N ASP A 359 -18.96 -6.79 -5.74
CA ASP A 359 -20.29 -7.41 -5.90
C ASP A 359 -20.38 -8.21 -7.19
N ALA A 360 -20.02 -7.59 -8.31
CA ALA A 360 -19.99 -8.27 -9.60
C ALA A 360 -19.01 -9.47 -9.61
N PHE A 361 -17.86 -9.35 -8.94
CA PHE A 361 -16.91 -10.45 -8.81
C PHE A 361 -17.48 -11.64 -8.02
N ARG A 362 -18.18 -11.37 -6.90
CA ARG A 362 -18.86 -12.38 -6.08
C ARG A 362 -19.96 -13.09 -6.87
N ASP A 363 -20.80 -12.33 -7.57
CA ASP A 363 -21.94 -12.85 -8.32
C ASP A 363 -21.51 -13.69 -9.53
N GLY A 364 -20.39 -13.34 -10.17
CA GLY A 364 -19.82 -14.08 -11.31
C GLY A 364 -19.11 -15.39 -10.95
N GLY A 365 -19.05 -15.76 -9.67
CA GLY A 365 -18.45 -16.99 -9.16
C GLY A 365 -19.43 -18.09 -8.76
N ALA A 366 -20.74 -17.81 -8.77
CA ALA A 366 -21.81 -18.74 -8.37
C ALA A 366 -22.22 -19.73 -9.48
#